data_AF-A0A8B6BRM4-F1
#
_entry.id   AF-A0A8B6BRM4-F1
#
_cell.length_a   1.000
_cell.length_b   1.000
_cell.length_c   1.000
_cell.angle_alpha   90.00
_cell.angle_beta   90.00
_cell.angle_gamma   90.00
#
_symmetry.space_group_name_H-M   'P 1'
#
loop_
_entity.id
_entity.type
_entity.pdbx_description
1 polymer ?
#
loop_
_entity_poly.entity_id
_entity_poly.type
_entity_poly.pdbx_seq_one_letter_code
_entity_poly.pdbx_strand_id
1 'polypeptide(L)'
;MTQAIIGITVANYYSKRGANKYRILAKEKRITANFQKNVRKWDNTPRRPVSDLETEGLPCIFTVQRVYIQHPHSFRYSGRAKEICTATGSRLPVENFFVPCMVTERNTTSFMEKECTPERAICLAFVFKGTVIPPALPNRLISACLSMWTLKQYEGEKLLFSGFIVVSFDKAHDVVVCVEGNKILLYIVHKPRAGLIVPDIATVVKECLVTTMERISDFYQSTSTCLQDSALNQIPSDVELHRLAAGCDETTIRELAIHLGMTLQDWDTLRSNNARIEIVKYRILVNWREKYSERFSRIAKALTDMDLPVHTLCQVKRERRAETDIPLEYLERIPTDEILDKLAPQIGQVYFQLGTTIGLSIGTLENIQSNNLRDLAAQNREVLFAWREDRTVKPTIRVLVQALVNIGRGALCLQEILTNVDPNTLGSEEERGKCEEEQIKTNTTLPGRVPKNVQKLHIFK
;
A
#
# COMPACT_ATOMS: atom_id res chain seq x y z
N MET A 1 12.06 2.83 -13.55
CA MET A 1 11.77 1.88 -12.46
C MET A 1 13.06 1.19 -12.08
N THR A 2 13.59 1.45 -10.88
CA THR A 2 14.81 0.82 -10.39
C THR A 2 14.40 -0.23 -9.36
N GLN A 3 14.49 -1.51 -9.70
CA GLN A 3 14.24 -2.60 -8.76
C GLN A 3 15.29 -2.55 -7.64
N ALA A 4 14.86 -2.32 -6.40
CA ALA A 4 15.74 -2.39 -5.25
C ALA A 4 15.97 -3.86 -4.88
N ILE A 5 17.07 -4.46 -5.35
CA ILE A 5 17.51 -5.77 -4.87
C ILE A 5 18.09 -5.59 -3.48
N ILE A 6 17.40 -6.07 -2.45
CA ILE A 6 17.94 -6.12 -1.08
C ILE A 6 18.98 -7.24 -1.04
N GLY A 7 20.26 -6.88 -0.97
CA GLY A 7 21.34 -7.81 -0.67
C GLY A 7 21.72 -7.64 0.80
N ILE A 8 21.43 -8.64 1.65
CA ILE A 8 21.83 -8.61 3.05
C ILE A 8 23.25 -9.19 3.14
N THR A 9 24.23 -8.37 3.48
CA THR A 9 25.59 -8.83 3.81
C THR A 9 25.81 -8.70 5.30
N VAL A 10 26.02 -9.83 5.99
CA VAL A 10 26.30 -9.86 7.43
C VAL A 10 27.80 -10.02 7.64
N ALA A 11 28.47 -8.98 8.15
CA ALA A 11 29.87 -9.04 8.54
C ALA A 11 29.98 -9.31 10.05
N ASN A 12 30.50 -10.47 10.44
CA ASN A 12 30.78 -10.78 11.84
C ASN A 12 32.21 -10.35 12.19
N TYR A 13 32.37 -9.34 13.05
CA TYR A 13 33.68 -8.97 13.61
C TYR A 13 33.93 -9.74 14.90
N TYR A 14 34.73 -10.81 14.83
CA TYR A 14 35.25 -11.49 16.02
C TYR A 14 36.69 -11.05 16.31
N SER A 15 36.91 -10.40 17.46
CA SER A 15 38.25 -10.18 18.00
C SER A 15 38.83 -11.51 18.52
N LYS A 16 39.67 -12.19 17.72
CA LYS A 16 40.47 -13.32 18.20
C LYS A 16 41.62 -12.82 19.08
N ARG A 17 41.51 -12.99 20.40
CA ARG A 17 42.66 -12.91 21.33
C ARG A 17 42.68 -14.11 22.28
N GLY A 18 43.72 -14.94 22.12
CA GLY A 18 44.11 -16.00 23.07
C GLY A 18 45.35 -16.76 22.60
N ALA A 19 46.40 -16.73 23.44
CA ALA A 19 47.63 -17.55 23.44
C ALA A 19 48.76 -17.29 22.40
N ASN A 20 49.68 -16.36 22.73
CA ASN A 20 51.12 -16.61 22.91
C ASN A 20 51.88 -15.27 22.98
N LYS A 21 52.20 -14.83 24.21
CA LYS A 21 53.16 -13.74 24.47
C LYS A 21 54.57 -14.30 24.24
N TYR A 22 55.46 -13.47 23.67
CA TYR A 22 56.87 -13.74 23.34
C TYR A 22 57.18 -14.33 21.95
N ARG A 23 56.60 -13.78 20.87
CA ARG A 23 57.27 -13.78 19.54
C ARG A 23 56.82 -12.71 18.54
N ILE A 24 56.13 -11.65 19.00
CA ILE A 24 55.50 -10.63 18.15
C ILE A 24 55.93 -9.23 18.58
N LEU A 25 57.24 -8.94 18.53
CA LEU A 25 57.74 -7.56 18.49
C LEU A 25 58.56 -7.27 17.23
N ALA A 26 58.95 -8.32 16.49
CA ALA A 26 59.66 -8.18 15.21
C ALA A 26 58.73 -8.22 13.98
N LYS A 27 57.50 -8.75 14.09
CA LYS A 27 56.57 -8.92 12.95
C LYS A 27 55.70 -7.69 12.70
N GLU A 28 55.33 -6.94 13.74
CA GLU A 28 54.52 -5.71 13.63
C GLU A 28 55.28 -4.56 12.94
N LYS A 29 56.56 -4.35 13.25
CA LYS A 29 57.36 -3.30 12.58
C LYS A 29 57.53 -3.52 11.07
N ARG A 30 57.47 -4.77 10.59
CA ARG A 30 57.64 -5.12 9.17
C ARG A 30 56.37 -4.91 8.34
N ILE A 31 55.19 -4.99 8.96
CA ILE A 31 53.89 -4.82 8.29
C ILE A 31 53.55 -3.33 8.18
N THR A 32 53.79 -2.53 9.23
CA THR A 32 53.56 -1.08 9.20
C THR A 32 54.50 -0.36 8.22
N ALA A 33 55.75 -0.83 8.09
CA ALA A 33 56.72 -0.29 7.13
C ALA A 33 56.34 -0.61 5.67
N ASN A 34 55.77 -1.78 5.38
CA ASN A 34 55.32 -2.13 4.03
C ASN A 34 54.03 -1.40 3.63
N PHE A 35 53.14 -1.12 4.57
CA PHE A 35 51.93 -0.34 4.32
C PHE A 35 52.24 1.11 3.96
N GLN A 36 53.12 1.79 4.71
CA GLN A 36 53.53 3.17 4.41
C GLN A 36 54.34 3.29 3.11
N LYS A 37 55.09 2.25 2.72
CA LYS A 37 55.86 2.21 1.47
C LYS A 37 54.98 2.01 0.23
N ASN A 38 53.83 1.34 0.36
CA ASN A 38 52.87 1.13 -0.72
C ASN A 38 51.94 2.34 -0.92
N VAL A 39 51.57 3.06 0.15
CA VAL A 39 50.77 4.29 0.06
C VAL A 39 51.53 5.41 -0.66
N ARG A 40 52.84 5.56 -0.43
CA ARG A 40 53.67 6.57 -1.12
C ARG A 40 53.97 6.27 -2.60
N LYS A 41 53.76 5.03 -3.06
CA LYS A 41 53.92 4.67 -4.48
C LYS A 41 52.68 4.98 -5.33
N TRP A 42 51.52 5.19 -4.71
CA TRP A 42 50.26 5.48 -5.42
C TRP A 42 50.09 6.95 -5.77
N ASP A 43 50.64 7.88 -4.98
CA ASP A 43 50.48 9.33 -5.18
C ASP A 43 51.33 9.94 -6.30
N ASN A 44 52.27 9.20 -6.91
CA ASN A 44 53.28 9.78 -7.82
C ASN A 44 53.35 9.14 -9.22
N THR A 45 52.28 8.52 -9.71
CA THR A 45 52.26 7.97 -11.08
C THR A 45 51.52 8.92 -12.05
N PRO A 46 52.18 9.47 -13.09
CA PRO A 46 51.52 10.34 -14.06
C PRO A 46 50.59 9.54 -14.97
N ARG A 47 49.37 10.05 -15.17
CA ARG A 47 48.33 9.40 -15.98
C ARG A 47 48.64 9.59 -17.47
N ARG A 48 48.83 8.50 -18.21
CA ARG A 48 48.75 8.47 -19.68
C ARG A 48 47.37 7.96 -20.12
N PRO A 49 46.83 8.41 -21.26
CA PRO A 49 45.61 7.86 -21.83
C PRO A 49 45.95 6.53 -22.51
N VAL A 50 45.13 5.50 -22.31
CA VAL A 50 45.22 4.25 -23.06
C VAL A 50 43.83 4.00 -23.65
N SER A 51 43.71 4.36 -24.92
CA SER A 51 42.95 3.56 -25.88
C SER A 51 43.71 2.25 -26.13
N ASP A 52 42.95 1.18 -26.29
CA ASP A 52 43.36 -0.14 -26.79
C ASP A 52 44.04 -1.09 -25.79
N LEU A 53 43.22 -1.98 -25.21
CA LEU A 53 43.58 -3.35 -24.87
C LEU A 53 42.30 -4.18 -24.67
N GLU A 54 42.13 -5.19 -25.53
CA GLU A 54 41.13 -6.26 -25.40
C GLU A 54 41.40 -7.11 -24.15
N THR A 55 40.36 -7.51 -23.43
CA THR A 55 40.38 -8.72 -22.59
C THR A 55 38.96 -9.17 -22.24
N GLU A 56 38.78 -10.49 -22.29
CA GLU A 56 37.54 -11.24 -22.11
C GLU A 56 37.00 -11.19 -20.66
N GLY A 57 35.66 -11.23 -20.57
CA GLY A 57 34.91 -11.91 -19.51
C GLY A 57 35.06 -11.43 -18.07
N LEU A 58 34.26 -10.42 -17.67
CA LEU A 58 33.71 -10.20 -16.32
C LEU A 58 32.69 -9.04 -16.39
N PRO A 59 31.46 -9.13 -15.82
CA PRO A 59 30.49 -8.05 -15.95
C PRO A 59 30.78 -6.89 -14.98
N CYS A 60 31.36 -5.84 -15.56
CA CYS A 60 31.10 -4.41 -15.38
C CYS A 60 31.08 -3.80 -13.96
N ILE A 61 32.19 -3.14 -13.63
CA ILE A 61 32.25 -1.98 -12.72
C ILE A 61 31.88 -0.74 -13.54
N PHE A 62 30.87 0.03 -13.10
CA PHE A 62 30.65 1.40 -13.57
C PHE A 62 31.05 2.39 -12.48
N THR A 63 31.80 3.41 -12.89
CA THR A 63 32.19 4.59 -12.10
C THR A 63 31.44 5.81 -12.66
N VAL A 64 31.44 6.95 -11.92
CA VAL A 64 30.98 8.32 -12.30
C VAL A 64 29.53 8.60 -11.84
N GLN A 65 29.08 9.75 -11.29
CA GLN A 65 29.58 11.12 -11.09
C GLN A 65 28.92 11.74 -9.83
N ARG A 66 29.56 12.74 -9.20
CA ARG A 66 28.95 13.61 -8.16
C ARG A 66 27.72 14.34 -8.71
N VAL A 67 26.66 14.41 -7.90
CA VAL A 67 25.53 15.33 -8.08
C VAL A 67 25.31 16.09 -6.76
N TYR A 68 25.30 17.43 -6.83
CA TYR A 68 24.92 18.33 -5.74
C TYR A 68 23.45 18.72 -5.91
N ILE A 69 22.59 18.50 -4.91
CA ILE A 69 21.27 19.16 -4.74
C ILE A 69 20.96 19.16 -3.22
N GLN A 70 21.07 20.28 -2.49
CA GLN A 70 20.10 21.38 -2.29
C GLN A 70 18.79 20.95 -1.59
N HIS A 71 18.63 21.37 -0.33
CA HIS A 71 17.46 21.14 0.53
C HIS A 71 16.16 21.73 -0.06
N PRO A 72 15.01 21.09 0.18
CA PRO A 72 13.86 21.88 0.65
C PRO A 72 12.99 21.22 1.75
N HIS A 73 12.54 22.12 2.64
CA HIS A 73 11.27 22.18 3.38
C HIS A 73 10.77 21.01 4.25
N SER A 74 10.67 21.35 5.55
CA SER A 74 9.95 20.66 6.61
C SER A 74 8.44 20.54 6.32
N PHE A 75 7.92 19.32 6.25
CA PHE A 75 6.48 19.06 6.37
C PHE A 75 6.10 18.94 7.85
N ARG A 76 5.25 19.85 8.35
CA ARG A 76 4.56 19.67 9.64
C ARG A 76 3.30 18.83 9.42
N TYR A 77 3.33 17.58 9.85
CA TYR A 77 2.11 16.77 10.00
C TYR A 77 1.43 17.14 11.32
N SER A 78 0.27 17.81 11.25
CA SER A 78 -0.63 18.00 12.40
C SER A 78 -1.90 17.14 12.22
N GLY A 79 -1.74 15.82 12.25
CA GLY A 79 -2.87 14.89 12.28
C GLY A 79 -3.24 14.56 13.72
N ARG A 80 -4.39 15.01 14.22
CA ARG A 80 -4.96 14.52 15.49
C ARG A 80 -5.56 13.14 15.24
N ALA A 81 -4.82 12.07 15.49
CA ALA A 81 -5.38 10.72 15.53
C ALA A 81 -6.38 10.65 16.69
N LYS A 82 -7.62 10.29 16.38
CA LYS A 82 -8.67 9.99 17.36
C LYS A 82 -9.19 8.60 17.03
N GLU A 83 -8.95 7.64 17.91
CA GLU A 83 -9.61 6.34 17.83
C GLU A 83 -10.25 6.03 19.19
N ILE A 84 -11.52 5.63 19.14
CA ILE A 84 -12.32 5.26 20.30
C ILE A 84 -12.27 3.74 20.37
N CYS A 85 -11.96 3.17 21.53
CA CYS A 85 -12.06 1.72 21.72
C CYS A 85 -13.52 1.30 21.56
N THR A 86 -13.84 0.60 20.47
CA THR A 86 -15.22 0.24 20.09
C THR A 86 -15.91 -0.65 21.11
N ALA A 87 -15.17 -1.42 21.91
CA ALA A 87 -15.71 -2.29 22.94
C ALA A 87 -16.09 -1.59 24.25
N THR A 88 -15.48 -0.44 24.57
CA THR A 88 -15.64 0.21 25.89
C THR A 88 -16.06 1.68 25.82
N GLY A 89 -16.09 2.28 24.63
CA GLY A 89 -16.32 3.72 24.45
C GLY A 89 -15.21 4.60 25.05
N SER A 90 -14.18 4.01 25.64
CA SER A 90 -13.09 4.73 26.27
C SER A 90 -12.13 5.26 25.20
N ARG A 91 -11.67 6.50 25.40
CA ARG A 91 -10.59 7.06 24.59
C ARG A 91 -9.33 6.31 24.94
N LEU A 92 -8.75 5.59 23.99
CA LEU A 92 -7.40 5.09 24.14
C LEU A 92 -6.49 6.33 24.27
N PRO A 93 -5.65 6.40 25.32
CA PRO A 93 -4.69 7.49 25.47
C PRO A 93 -3.84 7.62 24.20
N VAL A 94 -3.57 8.85 23.76
CA VAL A 94 -2.80 9.11 22.53
C VAL A 94 -1.39 8.52 22.63
N GLU A 95 -0.85 8.40 23.85
CA GLU A 95 0.41 7.71 24.09
C GLU A 95 0.42 6.22 23.66
N ASN A 96 -0.74 5.58 23.49
CA ASN A 96 -0.83 4.21 22.99
C ASN A 96 -0.72 4.10 21.46
N PHE A 97 -0.84 5.21 20.73
CA PHE A 97 -0.67 5.28 19.29
C PHE A 97 0.68 5.92 18.96
N PHE A 98 1.75 5.25 19.39
CA PHE A 98 3.09 5.74 19.12
C PHE A 98 3.47 5.44 17.67
N VAL A 99 3.50 6.48 16.82
CA VAL A 99 4.01 6.38 15.45
C VAL A 99 5.46 6.86 15.48
N PRO A 100 6.48 6.01 15.27
CA PRO A 100 7.88 6.40 15.39
C PRO A 100 8.28 7.61 14.53
N CYS A 101 7.57 7.86 13.41
CA CYS A 101 7.80 9.04 12.58
C CYS A 101 7.42 10.38 13.26
N MET A 102 6.72 10.36 14.39
CA MET A 102 6.41 11.56 15.18
C MET A 102 7.58 11.97 16.09
N VAL A 103 8.56 11.08 16.29
CA VAL A 103 9.77 11.38 17.06
C VAL A 103 10.73 12.15 16.18
N THR A 104 10.89 13.43 16.50
CA THR A 104 11.79 14.35 15.78
C THR A 104 13.09 14.62 16.55
N GLU A 105 13.11 14.30 17.84
CA GLU A 105 14.27 14.44 18.70
C GLU A 105 15.40 13.52 18.24
N ARG A 106 16.63 14.03 18.32
CA ARG A 106 17.85 13.27 18.07
C ARG A 106 18.37 12.74 19.41
N ASN A 107 19.09 11.63 19.37
CA ASN A 107 19.75 11.11 20.56
C ASN A 107 20.79 12.11 21.06
N THR A 108 20.52 12.74 22.20
CA THR A 108 21.42 13.64 22.92
C THR A 108 22.15 12.95 24.07
N THR A 109 21.83 11.69 24.33
CA THR A 109 22.40 10.92 25.45
C THR A 109 23.80 10.41 25.11
N SER A 110 24.60 10.21 26.15
CA SER A 110 25.93 9.56 26.05
C SER A 110 25.85 8.02 25.98
N PHE A 111 24.65 7.45 25.83
CA PHE A 111 24.43 6.00 25.89
C PHE A 111 25.29 5.25 24.86
N MET A 112 25.29 5.68 23.60
CA MET A 112 26.04 5.01 22.53
C MET A 112 27.54 4.97 22.80
N GLU A 113 28.10 6.08 23.28
CA GLU A 113 29.54 6.20 23.55
C GLU A 113 29.99 5.33 24.74
N LYS A 114 29.13 5.19 25.75
CA LYS A 114 29.44 4.45 26.98
C LYS A 114 29.12 2.95 26.90
N GLU A 115 28.02 2.60 26.25
CA GLU A 115 27.43 1.25 26.28
C GLU A 115 27.73 0.45 25.00
N CYS A 116 27.80 1.09 23.83
CA CYS A 116 28.03 0.41 22.55
C CYS A 116 29.53 0.31 22.19
N THR A 117 30.36 -0.02 23.17
CA THR A 117 31.80 -0.21 22.99
C THR A 117 32.13 -1.64 22.52
N PRO A 118 33.26 -1.87 21.82
CA PRO A 118 33.67 -3.21 21.40
C PRO A 118 33.81 -4.22 22.56
N GLU A 119 34.06 -3.73 23.76
CA GLU A 119 34.18 -4.54 24.98
C GLU A 119 32.84 -4.98 25.54
N ARG A 120 31.74 -4.32 25.16
CA ARG A 120 30.40 -4.51 25.77
C ARG A 120 29.32 -4.88 24.76
N ALA A 121 29.52 -4.61 23.48
CA ALA A 121 28.53 -4.82 22.44
C ALA A 121 29.04 -5.64 21.25
N ILE A 122 28.12 -6.39 20.63
CA ILE A 122 28.29 -6.93 19.28
C ILE A 122 27.43 -6.10 18.34
N CYS A 123 28.03 -5.63 17.24
CA CYS A 123 27.32 -4.89 16.20
C CYS A 123 27.01 -5.78 15.00
N LEU A 124 25.76 -5.77 14.58
CA LEU A 124 25.27 -6.30 13.31
C LEU A 124 24.87 -5.12 12.43
N ALA A 125 25.17 -5.17 11.14
CA ALA A 125 24.86 -4.09 10.21
C ALA A 125 24.08 -4.64 9.02
N PHE A 126 22.92 -4.05 8.76
CA PHE A 126 22.12 -4.28 7.56
C PHE A 126 22.39 -3.13 6.60
N VAL A 127 23.05 -3.42 5.48
CA VAL A 127 23.46 -2.42 4.48
C VAL A 127 22.53 -2.53 3.28
N PHE A 128 21.84 -1.44 2.95
CA PHE A 128 20.94 -1.39 1.79
C PHE A 128 21.72 -0.97 0.55
N LYS A 129 21.43 -1.58 -0.61
CA LYS A 129 22.07 -1.22 -1.88
C LYS A 129 21.74 0.22 -2.32
N GLY A 130 20.57 0.73 -1.95
CA GLY A 130 20.19 2.11 -2.19
C GLY A 130 20.98 3.09 -1.33
N THR A 131 21.06 4.36 -1.76
CA THR A 131 21.70 5.44 -1.00
C THR A 131 20.86 5.92 0.18
N VAL A 132 19.55 5.66 0.15
CA VAL A 132 18.58 6.07 1.17
C VAL A 132 17.70 4.88 1.51
N ILE A 133 17.51 4.62 2.80
CA ILE A 133 16.52 3.66 3.28
C ILE A 133 15.15 4.36 3.24
N PRO A 134 14.11 3.77 2.62
CA PRO A 134 12.75 4.32 2.67
C PRO A 134 12.36 4.52 4.14
N PRO A 135 12.00 5.75 4.60
CA PRO A 135 11.79 6.04 6.03
C PRO A 135 10.76 5.15 6.72
N ALA A 136 9.84 4.57 5.94
CA ALA A 136 8.82 3.67 6.45
C ALA A 136 9.40 2.35 6.98
N LEU A 137 10.48 1.83 6.38
CA LEU A 137 11.12 0.58 6.79
C LEU A 137 11.71 0.64 8.22
N PRO A 138 12.61 1.60 8.57
CA PRO A 138 13.16 1.69 9.92
C PRO A 138 12.09 2.06 10.94
N ASN A 139 11.12 2.90 10.58
CA ASN A 139 10.02 3.24 11.49
C ASN A 139 9.19 2.00 11.85
N ARG A 140 8.86 1.14 10.86
CA ARG A 140 8.16 -0.12 11.10
C ARG A 140 9.01 -1.11 11.91
N LEU A 141 10.32 -1.15 11.68
CA LEU A 141 11.23 -1.98 12.48
C LEU A 141 11.29 -1.52 13.94
N ILE A 142 11.37 -0.21 14.19
CA ILE A 142 11.32 0.36 15.54
C ILE A 142 9.98 0.04 16.21
N SER A 143 8.86 0.19 15.50
CA SER A 143 7.54 -0.22 16.00
C SER A 143 7.50 -1.69 16.39
N ALA A 144 8.07 -2.58 15.56
CA ALA A 144 8.16 -3.99 15.87
C ALA A 144 8.98 -4.24 17.13
N CYS A 145 10.12 -3.56 17.31
CA CYS A 145 10.94 -3.66 18.51
C CYS A 145 10.15 -3.25 19.77
N LEU A 146 9.38 -2.16 19.71
CA LEU A 146 8.52 -1.70 20.81
C LEU A 146 7.40 -2.70 21.16
N SER A 147 6.93 -3.49 20.19
CA SER A 147 5.93 -4.53 20.44
C SER A 147 6.50 -5.78 21.11
N MET A 148 7.82 -5.99 21.00
CA MET A 148 8.50 -7.18 21.51
C MET A 148 9.20 -6.93 22.85
N TRP A 149 9.71 -5.71 23.05
CA TRP A 149 10.62 -5.41 24.16
C TRP A 149 10.31 -4.07 24.83
N THR A 150 10.70 -3.98 26.11
CA THR A 150 10.45 -2.80 26.93
C THR A 150 11.44 -1.69 26.59
N LEU A 151 10.91 -0.49 26.31
CA LEU A 151 11.73 0.70 26.07
C LEU A 151 12.62 1.03 27.28
N LYS A 152 13.91 1.28 27.01
CA LYS A 152 14.89 1.58 28.05
C LYS A 152 14.87 3.05 28.44
N GLN A 153 15.19 3.32 29.71
CA GLN A 153 15.50 4.66 30.20
C GLN A 153 16.98 4.77 30.59
N TYR A 154 17.57 5.93 30.33
CA TYR A 154 18.95 6.26 30.68
C TYR A 154 19.06 7.71 31.10
N GLU A 155 19.67 7.97 32.26
CA GLU A 155 19.77 9.32 32.84
C GLU A 155 18.41 10.03 32.96
N GLY A 156 17.33 9.27 33.17
CA GLY A 156 15.94 9.78 33.28
C GLY A 156 15.22 9.96 31.93
N GLU A 157 15.91 9.80 30.81
CA GLU A 157 15.34 9.95 29.47
C GLU A 157 14.95 8.59 28.86
N LYS A 158 13.86 8.56 28.10
CA LYS A 158 13.46 7.39 27.31
C LYS A 158 14.32 7.34 26.05
N LEU A 159 14.96 6.20 25.79
CA LEU A 159 15.87 6.02 24.65
C LEU A 159 15.12 5.68 23.36
N LEU A 160 14.31 6.63 22.89
CA LEU A 160 13.54 6.54 21.64
C LEU A 160 13.64 7.87 20.89
N PHE A 161 14.40 7.86 19.80
CA PHE A 161 14.71 9.03 18.98
C PHE A 161 14.43 8.74 17.50
N SER A 162 14.50 9.76 16.65
CA SER A 162 14.30 9.57 15.21
C SER A 162 15.34 8.60 14.63
N GLY A 163 14.89 7.43 14.15
CA GLY A 163 15.78 6.39 13.64
C GLY A 163 16.62 5.68 14.71
N PHE A 164 16.29 5.81 15.99
CA PHE A 164 17.06 5.20 17.07
C PHE A 164 16.17 4.70 18.21
N ILE A 165 16.44 3.50 18.72
CA ILE A 165 15.75 2.95 19.88
C ILE A 165 16.69 2.06 20.71
N VAL A 166 16.54 2.10 22.03
CA VAL A 166 17.12 1.11 22.95
C VAL A 166 16.02 0.41 23.73
N VAL A 167 16.02 -0.92 23.70
CA VAL A 167 15.07 -1.77 24.41
C VAL A 167 15.79 -2.79 25.28
N SER A 168 15.17 -3.19 26.39
CA SER A 168 15.68 -4.26 27.26
C SER A 168 15.24 -5.60 26.67
N PHE A 169 16.20 -6.41 26.21
CA PHE A 169 15.92 -7.76 25.73
C PHE A 169 15.73 -8.73 26.91
N ASP A 170 16.62 -8.65 27.90
CA ASP A 170 16.49 -9.37 29.17
C ASP A 170 17.13 -8.55 30.32
N LYS A 171 17.44 -9.20 31.46
CA LYS A 171 18.06 -8.55 32.62
C LYS A 171 19.51 -8.11 32.38
N ALA A 172 20.24 -8.77 31.49
CA ALA A 172 21.66 -8.56 31.23
C ALA A 172 21.94 -7.88 29.88
N HIS A 173 20.99 -7.93 28.95
CA HIS A 173 21.15 -7.51 27.57
C HIS A 173 20.18 -6.39 27.17
N ASP A 174 20.72 -5.39 26.52
CA ASP A 174 19.98 -4.33 25.85
C ASP A 174 20.20 -4.44 24.33
N VAL A 175 19.18 -4.12 23.54
CA VAL A 175 19.22 -4.10 22.07
C VAL A 175 19.07 -2.67 21.61
N VAL A 176 20.01 -2.22 20.78
CA VAL A 176 20.02 -0.88 20.19
C VAL A 176 19.82 -1.00 18.69
N VAL A 177 18.84 -0.29 18.15
CA VAL A 177 18.67 -0.14 16.70
C VAL A 177 18.94 1.31 16.35
N CYS A 178 19.86 1.54 15.41
CA CYS A 178 20.25 2.88 14.94
C CYS A 178 20.24 2.91 13.41
N VAL A 179 19.70 3.97 12.81
CA VAL A 179 19.62 4.15 11.36
C VAL A 179 20.62 5.21 10.94
N GLU A 180 21.59 4.82 10.11
CA GLU A 180 22.67 5.70 9.66
C GLU A 180 22.81 5.63 8.14
N GLY A 181 22.30 6.66 7.46
CA GLY A 181 22.35 6.74 5.99
C GLY A 181 21.61 5.56 5.34
N ASN A 182 22.37 4.67 4.69
CA ASN A 182 21.85 3.45 4.07
C ASN A 182 22.00 2.19 4.93
N LYS A 183 22.25 2.35 6.23
CA LYS A 183 22.49 1.23 7.15
C LYS A 183 21.50 1.23 8.30
N ILE A 184 21.11 0.04 8.73
CA ILE A 184 20.50 -0.19 10.04
C ILE A 184 21.54 -0.94 10.86
N LEU A 185 22.03 -0.29 11.92
CA LEU A 185 22.97 -0.86 12.88
C LEU A 185 22.19 -1.41 14.06
N LEU A 186 22.56 -2.60 14.47
CA LEU A 186 21.95 -3.34 15.56
C LEU A 186 23.05 -3.70 16.56
N TYR A 187 23.02 -3.12 17.76
CA TYR A 187 23.94 -3.47 18.83
C TYR A 187 23.24 -4.34 19.86
N ILE A 188 23.87 -5.44 20.23
CA ILE A 188 23.48 -6.25 21.37
C ILE A 188 24.48 -5.93 22.47
N VAL A 189 24.05 -5.19 23.48
CA VAL A 189 24.87 -4.71 24.59
C VAL A 189 24.70 -5.65 25.77
N HIS A 190 25.79 -6.21 26.28
CA HIS A 190 25.78 -6.97 27.53
C HIS A 190 26.35 -6.11 28.66
N LYS A 191 25.56 -5.87 29.71
CA LYS A 191 25.89 -4.91 30.78
C LYS A 191 27.31 -5.11 31.36
N PRO A 192 27.72 -6.34 31.76
CA PRO A 192 29.10 -6.64 32.14
C PRO A 192 30.17 -6.59 31.03
N ARG A 193 30.04 -7.39 29.96
CA ARG A 193 31.07 -7.57 28.91
C ARG A 193 30.52 -8.32 27.68
N ALA A 194 30.98 -7.96 26.48
CA ALA A 194 30.56 -8.53 25.19
C ALA A 194 30.85 -10.03 25.05
N GLY A 195 31.97 -10.51 25.64
CA GLY A 195 32.36 -11.92 25.55
C GLY A 195 31.42 -12.89 26.27
N LEU A 196 30.43 -12.39 27.00
CA LEU A 196 29.35 -13.18 27.62
C LEU A 196 28.07 -13.21 26.79
N ILE A 197 28.02 -12.49 25.66
CA ILE A 197 26.91 -12.62 24.72
C ILE A 197 27.02 -14.01 24.11
N VAL A 198 26.17 -14.91 24.57
CA VAL A 198 26.10 -16.27 24.04
C VAL A 198 25.75 -16.18 22.55
N PRO A 199 26.45 -16.90 21.66
CA PRO A 199 26.16 -16.90 20.22
C PRO A 199 24.68 -17.12 19.89
N ASP A 200 23.99 -17.88 20.72
CA ASP A 200 22.55 -18.16 20.61
C ASP A 200 21.70 -16.90 20.73
N ILE A 201 22.01 -16.00 21.68
CA ILE A 201 21.28 -14.73 21.85
C ILE A 201 21.47 -13.85 20.62
N ALA A 202 22.70 -13.72 20.13
CA ALA A 202 22.98 -12.95 18.94
C ALA A 202 22.27 -13.53 17.70
N THR A 203 22.19 -14.85 17.61
CA THR A 203 21.50 -15.56 16.52
C THR A 203 20.00 -15.33 16.59
N VAL A 204 19.38 -15.49 17.77
CA VAL A 204 17.93 -15.29 17.96
C VAL A 204 17.51 -13.84 17.65
N VAL A 205 18.24 -12.84 18.17
CA VAL A 205 17.94 -11.43 17.91
C VAL A 205 18.10 -11.12 16.41
N LYS A 206 19.16 -11.65 15.78
CA LYS A 206 19.38 -11.49 14.34
C LYS A 206 18.23 -12.10 13.52
N GLU A 207 17.88 -13.37 13.77
CA GLU A 207 16.82 -14.07 13.03
C GLU A 207 15.46 -13.39 13.19
N CYS A 208 15.14 -12.95 14.41
CA CYS A 208 13.92 -12.19 14.70
C CYS A 208 13.84 -10.90 13.87
N LEU A 209 14.92 -10.11 13.83
CA LEU A 209 14.94 -8.83 13.13
C LEU A 209 15.04 -8.99 11.61
N VAL A 210 15.78 -9.99 11.12
CA VAL A 210 15.81 -10.34 9.69
C VAL A 210 14.42 -10.73 9.22
N THR A 211 13.76 -11.67 9.89
CA THR A 211 12.40 -12.10 9.56
C THR A 211 11.41 -10.92 9.58
N THR A 212 11.55 -10.03 10.56
CA THR A 212 10.73 -8.82 10.66
C THR A 212 10.97 -7.89 9.47
N MET A 213 12.22 -7.64 9.09
CA MET A 213 12.56 -6.81 7.94
C MET A 213 12.11 -7.43 6.61
N GLU A 214 12.23 -8.74 6.45
CA GLU A 214 11.71 -9.47 5.29
C GLU A 214 10.20 -9.29 5.18
N ARG A 215 9.44 -9.49 6.26
CA ARG A 215 7.99 -9.25 6.28
C ARG A 215 7.61 -7.80 5.95
N ILE A 216 8.33 -6.83 6.52
CA ILE A 216 8.09 -5.41 6.20
C ILE A 216 8.41 -5.14 4.72
N SER A 217 9.53 -5.69 4.23
CA SER A 217 9.92 -5.59 2.83
C SER A 217 8.88 -6.21 1.91
N ASP A 218 8.42 -7.43 2.18
CA ASP A 218 7.41 -8.13 1.40
C ASP A 218 6.08 -7.37 1.40
N PHE A 219 5.71 -6.76 2.52
CA PHE A 219 4.57 -5.85 2.60
C PHE A 219 4.76 -4.67 1.65
N TYR A 220 5.91 -3.99 1.68
CA TYR A 220 6.15 -2.88 0.76
C TYR A 220 6.26 -3.33 -0.70
N GLN A 221 6.90 -4.47 -0.98
CA GLN A 221 7.04 -5.01 -2.31
C GLN A 221 5.70 -5.40 -2.90
N SER A 222 4.85 -6.10 -2.15
CA SER A 222 3.47 -6.43 -2.55
C SER A 222 2.59 -5.19 -2.72
N THR A 223 2.85 -4.11 -1.98
CA THR A 223 2.21 -2.81 -2.24
C THR A 223 2.81 -2.05 -3.42
N SER A 224 4.05 -2.36 -3.85
CA SER A 224 4.74 -1.68 -4.96
C SER A 224 4.52 -2.37 -6.32
N THR A 225 4.23 -3.68 -6.33
CA THR A 225 3.83 -4.45 -7.53
C THR A 225 2.33 -4.33 -7.83
N CYS A 226 1.66 -3.35 -7.22
CA CYS A 226 0.20 -3.19 -7.27
C CYS A 226 -0.39 -3.00 -8.68
N LEU A 227 0.43 -2.58 -9.65
CA LEU A 227 0.06 -2.60 -11.07
C LEU A 227 0.94 -3.63 -11.77
N GLN A 228 0.48 -4.88 -11.75
CA GLN A 228 1.06 -5.89 -12.62
C GLN A 228 0.90 -5.48 -14.08
N ASP A 229 1.84 -5.89 -14.95
CA ASP A 229 1.75 -5.62 -16.39
C ASP A 229 0.43 -6.12 -17.00
N SER A 230 -0.14 -7.19 -16.44
CA SER A 230 -1.48 -7.68 -16.79
C SER A 230 -2.57 -6.63 -16.54
N ALA A 231 -2.53 -5.95 -15.39
CA ALA A 231 -3.50 -4.90 -15.03
C ALA A 231 -3.34 -3.65 -15.90
N LEU A 232 -2.11 -3.28 -16.25
CA LEU A 232 -1.83 -2.16 -17.17
C LEU A 232 -2.34 -2.43 -18.59
N ASN A 233 -2.46 -3.70 -18.97
CA ASN A 233 -2.96 -4.09 -20.29
C ASN A 233 -4.49 -4.23 -20.37
N GLN A 234 -5.21 -4.05 -19.27
CA GLN A 234 -6.68 -4.09 -19.26
C GLN A 234 -7.30 -2.75 -19.67
N ILE A 235 -8.49 -2.79 -20.25
CA ILE A 235 -9.35 -1.62 -20.44
C ILE A 235 -9.98 -1.26 -19.09
N PRO A 236 -9.98 0.02 -18.68
CA PRO A 236 -10.59 0.42 -17.41
C PRO A 236 -12.11 0.27 -17.42
N SER A 237 -12.63 -0.39 -16.40
CA SER A 237 -14.08 -0.50 -16.14
C SER A 237 -14.66 0.83 -15.66
N ASP A 238 -15.98 0.96 -15.74
CA ASP A 238 -16.72 2.13 -15.23
C ASP A 238 -16.41 2.43 -13.76
N VAL A 239 -16.37 1.38 -12.93
CA VAL A 239 -16.03 1.47 -11.51
C VAL A 239 -14.63 2.03 -11.31
N GLU A 240 -13.67 1.62 -12.13
CA GLU A 240 -12.29 2.07 -12.04
C GLU A 240 -12.12 3.52 -12.51
N LEU A 241 -12.75 3.90 -13.62
CA LEU A 241 -12.76 5.29 -14.09
C LEU A 241 -13.44 6.22 -13.07
N HIS A 242 -14.50 5.73 -12.44
CA HIS A 242 -15.17 6.46 -11.37
C HIS A 242 -14.26 6.68 -10.16
N ARG A 243 -13.56 5.63 -9.70
CA ARG A 243 -12.59 5.73 -8.60
C ARG A 243 -11.46 6.71 -8.93
N LEU A 244 -10.97 6.70 -10.17
CA LEU A 244 -9.95 7.64 -10.63
C LEU A 244 -10.48 9.08 -10.59
N ALA A 245 -11.67 9.32 -11.14
CA ALA A 245 -12.33 10.63 -11.11
C ALA A 245 -12.59 11.13 -9.68
N ALA A 246 -12.96 10.24 -8.76
CA ALA A 246 -13.22 10.57 -7.36
C ALA A 246 -11.93 10.88 -6.57
N GLY A 247 -10.82 10.20 -6.88
CA GLY A 247 -9.53 10.38 -6.22
C GLY A 247 -8.74 11.62 -6.64
N CYS A 248 -9.16 12.29 -7.72
CA CYS A 248 -8.48 13.46 -8.27
C CYS A 248 -9.36 14.71 -8.20
N ASP A 249 -8.72 15.87 -8.04
CA ASP A 249 -9.40 17.16 -8.16
C ASP A 249 -9.75 17.47 -9.63
N GLU A 250 -10.52 18.54 -9.83
CA GLU A 250 -10.97 18.97 -11.14
C GLU A 250 -9.82 19.26 -12.09
N THR A 251 -8.83 20.04 -11.64
CA THR A 251 -7.68 20.46 -12.45
C THR A 251 -6.89 19.25 -12.93
N THR A 252 -6.62 18.31 -12.02
CA THR A 252 -5.91 17.07 -12.30
C THR A 252 -6.63 16.24 -13.36
N ILE A 253 -7.95 16.05 -13.26
CA ILE A 253 -8.70 15.26 -14.26
C ILE A 253 -8.77 15.99 -15.61
N ARG A 254 -8.87 17.32 -15.61
CA ARG A 254 -8.82 18.12 -16.85
C ARG A 254 -7.49 17.95 -17.56
N GLU A 255 -6.37 18.12 -16.85
CA GLU A 255 -5.03 17.94 -17.41
C GLU A 255 -4.80 16.49 -17.87
N LEU A 256 -5.22 15.51 -17.06
CA LEU A 256 -5.16 14.11 -17.42
C LEU A 256 -5.91 13.83 -18.74
N ALA A 257 -7.12 14.38 -18.90
CA ALA A 257 -7.89 14.24 -20.13
C ALA A 257 -7.15 14.82 -21.35
N ILE A 258 -6.46 15.97 -21.20
CA ILE A 258 -5.65 16.57 -22.27
C ILE A 258 -4.47 15.67 -22.65
N HIS A 259 -3.74 15.13 -21.66
CA HIS A 259 -2.64 14.17 -21.90
C HIS A 259 -3.13 12.85 -22.55
N LEU A 260 -4.38 12.50 -22.29
CA LEU A 260 -5.08 11.37 -22.90
C LEU A 260 -5.61 11.67 -24.32
N GLY A 261 -5.43 12.90 -24.83
CA GLY A 261 -5.82 13.30 -26.18
C GLY A 261 -7.27 13.79 -26.29
N MET A 262 -7.91 14.14 -25.19
CA MET A 262 -9.19 14.86 -25.20
C MET A 262 -8.95 16.36 -25.45
N THR A 263 -9.89 17.01 -26.14
CA THR A 263 -9.77 18.45 -26.40
C THR A 263 -10.31 19.28 -25.24
N LEU A 264 -9.86 20.54 -25.12
CA LEU A 264 -10.46 21.49 -24.18
C LEU A 264 -11.95 21.73 -24.48
N GLN A 265 -12.34 21.67 -25.75
CA GLN A 265 -13.73 21.81 -26.16
C GLN A 265 -14.62 20.66 -25.65
N ASP A 266 -14.11 19.42 -25.66
CA ASP A 266 -14.82 18.26 -25.10
C ASP A 266 -15.10 18.47 -23.60
N TRP A 267 -14.09 18.97 -22.87
CA TRP A 267 -14.21 19.30 -21.45
C TRP A 267 -15.24 20.41 -21.22
N ASP A 268 -15.13 21.53 -21.93
CA ASP A 268 -16.00 22.69 -21.75
C ASP A 268 -17.46 22.36 -22.10
N THR A 269 -17.67 21.53 -23.13
CA THR A 269 -18.99 21.05 -23.55
C THR A 269 -19.62 20.14 -22.48
N LEU A 270 -18.83 19.22 -21.89
CA LEU A 270 -19.31 18.40 -20.78
C LEU A 270 -19.60 19.27 -19.55
N ARG A 271 -18.75 20.25 -19.26
CA ARG A 271 -18.90 21.15 -18.12
C ARG A 271 -20.13 22.05 -18.25
N SER A 272 -20.46 22.53 -19.46
CA SER A 272 -21.67 23.34 -19.68
C SER A 272 -22.95 22.52 -19.57
N ASN A 273 -22.91 21.25 -19.97
CA ASN A 273 -24.09 20.38 -20.00
C ASN A 273 -24.40 19.71 -18.65
N ASN A 274 -23.47 19.75 -17.69
CA ASN A 274 -23.61 19.05 -16.41
C ASN A 274 -23.42 20.02 -15.24
N ALA A 275 -24.39 20.03 -14.33
CA ALA A 275 -24.34 20.91 -13.15
C ALA A 275 -23.35 20.46 -12.07
N ARG A 276 -22.89 19.19 -12.09
CA ARG A 276 -22.02 18.62 -11.05
C ARG A 276 -20.68 18.21 -11.60
N ILE A 277 -19.61 18.69 -10.96
CA ILE A 277 -18.24 18.49 -11.43
C ILE A 277 -17.81 17.01 -11.37
N GLU A 278 -18.34 16.25 -10.41
CA GLU A 278 -18.07 14.82 -10.26
C GLU A 278 -18.51 14.02 -11.49
N ILE A 279 -19.65 14.41 -12.08
CA ILE A 279 -20.19 13.79 -13.30
C ILE A 279 -19.30 14.15 -14.49
N VAL A 280 -18.86 15.41 -14.59
CA VAL A 280 -17.95 15.86 -15.66
C VAL A 280 -16.63 15.09 -15.62
N LYS A 281 -15.99 14.99 -14.44
CA LYS A 281 -14.73 14.25 -14.25
C LYS A 281 -14.85 12.78 -14.68
N TYR A 282 -15.96 12.14 -14.35
CA TYR A 282 -16.19 10.76 -14.74
C TYR A 282 -16.50 10.63 -16.24
N ARG A 283 -17.39 11.47 -16.78
CA ARG A 283 -17.79 11.43 -18.20
C ARG A 283 -16.64 11.67 -19.15
N ILE A 284 -15.72 12.58 -18.86
CA ILE A 284 -14.59 12.81 -19.76
C ILE A 284 -13.70 11.57 -19.88
N LEU A 285 -13.53 10.81 -18.79
CA LEU A 285 -12.75 9.57 -18.80
C LEU A 285 -13.49 8.44 -19.52
N VAL A 286 -14.81 8.34 -19.37
CA VAL A 286 -15.65 7.38 -20.11
C VAL A 286 -15.60 7.69 -21.61
N ASN A 287 -15.82 8.95 -22.00
CA ASN A 287 -15.75 9.39 -23.39
C ASN A 287 -14.37 9.11 -24.00
N TRP A 288 -13.29 9.35 -23.25
CA TRP A 288 -11.94 8.98 -23.68
C TRP A 288 -11.82 7.48 -23.94
N ARG A 289 -12.24 6.64 -22.99
CA ARG A 289 -12.18 5.18 -23.13
C ARG A 289 -12.98 4.71 -24.34
N GLU A 290 -14.20 5.21 -24.53
CA GLU A 290 -15.06 4.83 -25.66
C GLU A 290 -14.48 5.28 -27.01
N LYS A 291 -13.90 6.48 -27.07
CA LYS A 291 -13.32 7.06 -28.29
C LYS A 291 -12.06 6.32 -28.76
N TYR A 292 -11.23 5.87 -27.83
CA TYR A 292 -9.91 5.30 -28.18
C TYR A 292 -9.76 3.81 -27.84
N SER A 293 -10.65 3.22 -27.04
CA SER A 293 -10.56 1.83 -26.56
C SER A 293 -9.22 1.49 -25.89
N GLU A 294 -8.68 2.46 -25.15
CA GLU A 294 -7.32 2.44 -24.60
C GLU A 294 -7.21 1.72 -23.25
N ARG A 295 -5.99 1.29 -22.93
CA ARG A 295 -5.66 0.49 -21.74
C ARG A 295 -5.17 1.36 -20.58
N PHE A 296 -5.12 0.80 -19.37
CA PHE A 296 -4.54 1.45 -18.19
C PHE A 296 -3.11 1.96 -18.40
N SER A 297 -2.31 1.31 -19.24
CA SER A 297 -0.94 1.73 -19.58
C SER A 297 -0.90 3.16 -20.12
N ARG A 298 -1.93 3.59 -20.84
CA ARG A 298 -2.04 4.96 -21.36
C ARG A 298 -2.29 5.97 -20.24
N ILE A 299 -3.14 5.63 -19.27
CA ILE A 299 -3.36 6.45 -18.07
C ILE A 299 -2.08 6.53 -17.23
N ALA A 300 -1.39 5.40 -17.03
CA ALA A 300 -0.15 5.35 -16.26
C ALA A 300 0.95 6.23 -16.88
N LYS A 301 1.07 6.20 -18.21
CA LYS A 301 1.97 7.09 -18.95
C LYS A 301 1.56 8.56 -18.77
N ALA A 302 0.29 8.89 -18.96
CA ALA A 302 -0.20 10.27 -18.81
C ALA A 302 0.06 10.81 -17.39
N LEU A 303 -0.18 10.02 -16.35
CA LEU A 303 0.15 10.40 -14.97
C LEU A 303 1.65 10.64 -14.79
N THR A 304 2.50 9.82 -15.41
CA THR A 304 3.96 10.00 -15.35
C THR A 304 4.38 11.29 -16.08
N ASP A 305 3.78 11.58 -17.23
CA ASP A 305 4.06 12.79 -18.02
C ASP A 305 3.63 14.07 -17.25
N MET A 306 2.67 13.96 -16.33
CA MET A 306 2.23 15.02 -15.42
C MET A 306 3.02 15.09 -14.10
N ASP A 307 4.07 14.29 -13.93
CA ASP A 307 4.81 14.10 -12.68
C ASP A 307 3.92 13.70 -11.48
N LEU A 308 2.84 12.97 -11.76
CA LEU A 308 1.93 12.42 -10.76
C LEU A 308 2.30 10.97 -10.39
N PRO A 309 2.11 10.57 -9.13
CA PRO A 309 2.45 9.22 -8.70
C PRO A 309 1.55 8.19 -9.38
N VAL A 310 2.16 7.26 -10.14
CA VAL A 310 1.46 6.12 -10.77
C VAL A 310 0.70 5.27 -9.75
N HIS A 311 1.08 5.34 -8.47
CA HIS A 311 0.38 4.68 -7.37
C HIS A 311 -1.09 5.09 -7.22
N THR A 312 -1.52 6.23 -7.79
CA THR A 312 -2.94 6.58 -7.91
C THR A 312 -3.74 5.46 -8.59
N LEU A 313 -3.18 4.80 -9.61
CA LEU A 313 -3.84 3.68 -10.29
C LEU A 313 -3.90 2.41 -9.44
N CYS A 314 -2.99 2.24 -8.48
CA CYS A 314 -3.08 1.16 -7.52
C CYS A 314 -4.30 1.33 -6.61
N GLN A 315 -4.62 2.56 -6.22
CA GLN A 315 -5.83 2.84 -5.43
C GLN A 315 -7.11 2.59 -6.25
N VAL A 316 -7.05 2.85 -7.56
CA VAL A 316 -8.16 2.57 -8.49
C VAL A 316 -8.42 1.06 -8.60
N LYS A 317 -7.36 0.27 -8.81
CA LYS A 317 -7.42 -1.19 -8.94
C LYS A 317 -7.68 -1.92 -7.63
N ARG A 318 -7.30 -1.33 -6.50
CA ARG A 318 -7.46 -1.97 -5.19
C ARG A 318 -8.92 -2.08 -4.83
N GLU A 319 -9.46 -3.28 -4.96
CA GLU A 319 -10.71 -3.65 -4.32
C GLU A 319 -10.54 -3.55 -2.80
N ARG A 320 -11.30 -2.66 -2.18
CA ARG A 320 -11.31 -2.55 -0.72
C ARG A 320 -12.15 -3.69 -0.18
N ARG A 321 -11.53 -4.80 0.19
CA ARG A 321 -12.27 -5.90 0.82
C ARG A 321 -13.04 -5.37 2.03
N ALA A 322 -14.36 -5.55 2.02
CA ALA A 322 -15.19 -5.26 3.17
C ALA A 322 -14.91 -6.33 4.24
N GLU A 323 -14.13 -5.97 5.26
CA GLU A 323 -14.15 -6.70 6.52
C GLU A 323 -15.49 -6.38 7.19
N THR A 324 -16.30 -7.41 7.40
CA THR A 324 -17.64 -7.27 7.97
C THR A 324 -17.93 -8.47 8.86
N ASP A 325 -18.60 -8.21 9.98
CA ASP A 325 -19.08 -9.25 10.90
C ASP A 325 -20.44 -9.82 10.45
N ILE A 326 -20.95 -9.41 9.29
CA ILE A 326 -22.20 -9.94 8.73
C ILE A 326 -21.98 -11.41 8.34
N PRO A 327 -22.80 -12.36 8.84
CA PRO A 327 -22.62 -13.77 8.53
C PRO A 327 -22.78 -14.03 7.02
N LEU A 328 -22.02 -15.02 6.51
CA LEU A 328 -21.92 -15.28 5.07
C LEU A 328 -23.28 -15.57 4.42
N GLU A 329 -24.19 -16.23 5.13
CA GLU A 329 -25.55 -16.51 4.65
C GLU A 329 -26.38 -15.24 4.39
N TYR A 330 -26.15 -14.14 5.11
CA TYR A 330 -26.84 -12.86 4.88
C TYR A 330 -26.24 -12.13 3.69
N LEU A 331 -24.92 -12.22 3.50
CA LEU A 331 -24.22 -11.57 2.39
C LEU A 331 -24.73 -12.03 1.01
N GLU A 332 -25.22 -13.27 0.89
CA GLU A 332 -25.75 -13.80 -0.38
C GLU A 332 -27.23 -13.50 -0.63
N ARG A 333 -27.95 -12.90 0.34
CA ARG A 333 -29.37 -12.56 0.20
C ARG A 333 -29.55 -11.30 -0.65
N ILE A 334 -30.72 -11.20 -1.28
CA ILE A 334 -31.17 -9.98 -1.96
C ILE A 334 -31.77 -9.04 -0.90
N PRO A 335 -31.42 -7.74 -0.87
CA PRO A 335 -31.96 -6.81 0.12
C PRO A 335 -33.45 -6.55 -0.11
N THR A 336 -34.22 -6.58 0.99
CA THR A 336 -35.66 -6.30 1.01
C THR A 336 -35.93 -4.80 0.85
N ASP A 337 -37.17 -4.43 0.49
CA ASP A 337 -37.62 -3.02 0.40
C ASP A 337 -37.31 -2.26 1.69
N GLU A 338 -37.61 -2.87 2.84
CA GLU A 338 -37.37 -2.27 4.16
C GLU A 338 -35.89 -1.95 4.39
N ILE A 339 -34.96 -2.83 3.97
CA ILE A 339 -33.53 -2.57 4.08
C ILE A 339 -33.13 -1.40 3.19
N LEU A 340 -33.59 -1.38 1.94
CA LEU A 340 -33.24 -0.33 0.98
C LEU A 340 -33.80 1.03 1.40
N ASP A 341 -35.03 1.07 1.89
CA ASP A 341 -35.69 2.29 2.39
C ASP A 341 -34.99 2.84 3.63
N LYS A 342 -34.56 1.97 4.57
CA LYS A 342 -33.79 2.38 5.75
C LYS A 342 -32.38 2.85 5.39
N LEU A 343 -31.76 2.27 4.35
CA LEU A 343 -30.40 2.59 3.92
C LEU A 343 -30.32 3.90 3.13
N ALA A 344 -31.29 4.17 2.26
CA ALA A 344 -31.32 5.34 1.38
C ALA A 344 -30.99 6.69 2.08
N PRO A 345 -31.58 7.04 3.24
CA PRO A 345 -31.26 8.29 3.92
C PRO A 345 -29.85 8.32 4.55
N GLN A 346 -29.26 7.16 4.84
CA GLN A 346 -27.95 7.07 5.51
C GLN A 346 -26.77 7.26 4.55
N ILE A 347 -26.97 7.04 3.24
CA ILE A 347 -25.92 7.14 2.23
C ILE A 347 -25.46 8.60 2.00
N GLY A 348 -26.34 9.58 2.16
CA GLY A 348 -26.02 11.00 1.93
C GLY A 348 -25.80 11.36 0.45
N GLN A 349 -24.90 12.30 0.17
CA GLN A 349 -24.72 12.92 -1.18
C GLN A 349 -23.88 12.10 -2.18
N VAL A 350 -24.00 10.77 -2.19
CA VAL A 350 -23.13 9.89 -3.01
C VAL A 350 -23.89 8.91 -3.91
N TYR A 351 -25.17 9.17 -4.21
CA TYR A 351 -25.99 8.29 -5.07
C TYR A 351 -25.32 7.96 -6.41
N PHE A 352 -24.65 8.94 -7.04
CA PHE A 352 -24.00 8.73 -8.33
C PHE A 352 -22.82 7.76 -8.21
N GLN A 353 -22.02 7.93 -7.16
CA GLN A 353 -20.87 7.06 -6.87
C GLN A 353 -21.31 5.64 -6.52
N LEU A 354 -22.37 5.54 -5.70
CA LEU A 354 -22.98 4.27 -5.33
C LEU A 354 -23.51 3.55 -6.58
N GLY A 355 -24.30 4.24 -7.40
CA GLY A 355 -24.90 3.74 -8.62
C GLY A 355 -23.87 3.20 -9.61
N THR A 356 -22.80 3.95 -9.88
CA THR A 356 -21.71 3.46 -10.74
C THR A 356 -21.00 2.26 -10.14
N THR A 357 -20.85 2.20 -8.81
CA THR A 357 -20.12 1.12 -8.13
C THR A 357 -20.93 -0.19 -8.11
N ILE A 358 -22.26 -0.11 -8.03
CA ILE A 358 -23.16 -1.27 -8.10
C ILE A 358 -23.52 -1.68 -9.53
N GLY A 359 -22.99 -0.98 -10.54
CA GLY A 359 -23.06 -1.36 -11.96
C GLY A 359 -24.17 -0.71 -12.78
N LEU A 360 -24.85 0.32 -12.26
CA LEU A 360 -25.87 1.03 -13.03
C LEU A 360 -25.27 1.89 -14.15
N SER A 361 -25.97 1.93 -15.28
CA SER A 361 -25.59 2.76 -16.42
C SER A 361 -25.69 4.26 -16.10
N ILE A 362 -24.89 5.07 -16.78
CA ILE A 362 -24.91 6.54 -16.64
C ILE A 362 -26.29 7.11 -16.99
N GLY A 363 -26.92 6.60 -18.07
CA GLY A 363 -28.24 7.04 -18.48
C GLY A 363 -29.30 6.80 -17.39
N THR A 364 -29.23 5.67 -16.70
CA THR A 364 -30.09 5.38 -15.54
C THR A 364 -29.88 6.40 -14.42
N LEU A 365 -28.62 6.71 -14.09
CA LEU A 365 -28.30 7.66 -13.01
C LEU A 365 -28.73 9.09 -13.33
N GLU A 366 -28.62 9.52 -14.59
CA GLU A 366 -29.09 10.83 -15.03
C GLU A 366 -30.60 10.95 -14.98
N ASN A 367 -31.32 9.90 -15.41
CA ASN A 367 -32.78 9.85 -15.30
C ASN A 367 -33.23 9.91 -13.84
N ILE A 368 -32.56 9.20 -12.93
CA ILE A 368 -32.85 9.27 -11.49
C ILE A 368 -32.60 10.68 -10.96
N GLN A 369 -31.50 11.32 -11.38
CA GLN A 369 -31.17 12.69 -10.98
C GLN A 369 -32.21 13.70 -11.46
N SER A 370 -32.68 13.59 -12.72
CA SER A 370 -33.67 14.50 -13.29
C SER A 370 -35.05 14.34 -12.64
N ASN A 371 -35.42 13.12 -12.27
CA ASN A 371 -36.72 12.84 -11.65
C ASN A 371 -36.79 13.28 -10.18
N ASN A 372 -35.65 13.33 -9.49
CA ASN A 372 -35.57 13.60 -8.06
C ASN A 372 -34.66 14.79 -7.75
N LEU A 373 -34.94 15.96 -8.36
CA LEU A 373 -34.11 17.14 -8.17
C LEU A 373 -34.09 17.57 -6.69
N ARG A 374 -32.88 17.64 -6.11
CA ARG A 374 -32.59 18.07 -4.72
C ARG A 374 -33.04 17.12 -3.61
N ASP A 375 -33.75 16.04 -3.91
CA ASP A 375 -34.07 15.00 -2.92
C ASP A 375 -33.03 13.88 -2.98
N LEU A 376 -32.01 13.98 -2.13
CA LEU A 376 -30.90 13.02 -2.08
C LEU A 376 -31.35 11.65 -1.56
N ALA A 377 -32.33 11.60 -0.66
CA ALA A 377 -32.83 10.35 -0.12
C ALA A 377 -33.63 9.60 -1.19
N ALA A 378 -34.49 10.30 -1.93
CA ALA A 378 -35.19 9.74 -3.09
C ALA A 378 -34.20 9.29 -4.18
N GLN A 379 -33.16 10.08 -4.48
CA GLN A 379 -32.11 9.67 -5.43
C GLN A 379 -31.40 8.37 -4.99
N ASN A 380 -30.98 8.27 -3.73
CA ASN A 380 -30.35 7.04 -3.21
C ASN A 380 -31.32 5.86 -3.26
N ARG A 381 -32.59 6.07 -2.90
CA ARG A 381 -33.62 5.04 -2.95
C ARG A 381 -33.81 4.52 -4.37
N GLU A 382 -34.06 5.40 -5.34
CA GLU A 382 -34.24 5.00 -6.74
C GLU A 382 -33.00 4.30 -7.32
N VAL A 383 -31.78 4.71 -6.93
CA VAL A 383 -30.55 3.98 -7.29
C VAL A 383 -30.55 2.54 -6.75
N LEU A 384 -30.90 2.36 -5.48
CA LEU A 384 -30.93 1.04 -4.85
C LEU A 384 -31.99 0.12 -5.47
N PHE A 385 -33.18 0.66 -5.76
CA PHE A 385 -34.26 -0.09 -6.40
C PHE A 385 -33.93 -0.43 -7.85
N ALA A 386 -33.44 0.53 -8.64
CA ALA A 386 -33.02 0.29 -10.02
C ALA A 386 -31.92 -0.78 -10.11
N TRP A 387 -30.96 -0.78 -9.17
CA TRP A 387 -29.93 -1.81 -9.11
C TRP A 387 -30.48 -3.19 -8.76
N ARG A 388 -31.44 -3.27 -7.84
CA ARG A 388 -32.07 -4.55 -7.49
C ARG A 388 -32.91 -5.12 -8.63
N GLU A 389 -33.53 -4.26 -9.44
CA GLU A 389 -34.33 -4.65 -10.60
C GLU A 389 -33.48 -4.98 -11.84
N ASP A 390 -32.21 -4.56 -11.85
CA ASP A 390 -31.28 -4.85 -12.94
C ASP A 390 -30.92 -6.33 -13.01
N ARG A 391 -31.40 -7.00 -14.06
CA ARG A 391 -31.19 -8.44 -14.27
C ARG A 391 -29.76 -8.80 -14.70
N THR A 392 -28.93 -7.82 -15.04
CA THR A 392 -27.55 -8.06 -15.48
C THR A 392 -26.59 -8.29 -14.32
N VAL A 393 -26.96 -7.86 -13.11
CA VAL A 393 -26.16 -7.97 -11.90
C VAL A 393 -26.95 -8.74 -10.85
N LYS A 394 -26.31 -9.66 -10.10
CA LYS A 394 -26.97 -10.32 -8.96
C LYS A 394 -26.97 -9.34 -7.76
N PRO A 395 -28.12 -8.80 -7.32
CA PRO A 395 -28.15 -7.70 -6.37
C PRO A 395 -28.07 -8.23 -4.93
N THR A 396 -26.90 -8.70 -4.50
CA THR A 396 -26.72 -9.26 -3.16
C THR A 396 -26.29 -8.22 -2.13
N ILE A 397 -26.58 -8.48 -0.86
CA ILE A 397 -26.07 -7.70 0.28
C ILE A 397 -24.54 -7.57 0.21
N ARG A 398 -23.82 -8.61 -0.22
CA ARG A 398 -22.36 -8.58 -0.44
C ARG A 398 -21.93 -7.46 -1.37
N VAL A 399 -22.57 -7.36 -2.54
CA VAL A 399 -22.26 -6.33 -3.55
C VAL A 399 -22.55 -4.94 -2.98
N LEU A 400 -23.65 -4.79 -2.25
CA LEU A 400 -24.02 -3.53 -1.61
C LEU A 400 -23.03 -3.11 -0.52
N VAL A 401 -22.64 -4.01 0.39
CA VAL A 401 -21.61 -3.75 1.41
C VAL A 401 -20.30 -3.34 0.73
N GLN A 402 -19.89 -4.09 -0.29
CA GLN A 402 -18.67 -3.82 -1.04
C GLN A 402 -18.72 -2.45 -1.72
N ALA A 403 -19.88 -2.04 -2.25
CA ALA A 403 -20.06 -0.73 -2.83
C ALA A 403 -20.00 0.39 -1.79
N LEU A 404 -20.65 0.23 -0.63
CA LEU A 404 -20.62 1.17 0.49
C LEU A 404 -19.19 1.39 1.02
N VAL A 405 -18.39 0.33 1.12
CA VAL A 405 -16.97 0.41 1.51
C VAL A 405 -16.14 1.14 0.46
N ASN A 406 -16.39 0.88 -0.83
CA ASN A 406 -15.70 1.53 -1.94
C ASN A 406 -15.94 3.04 -1.99
N ILE A 407 -17.16 3.50 -1.68
CA ILE A 407 -17.51 4.92 -1.62
C ILE A 407 -17.21 5.56 -0.24
N GLY A 408 -16.58 4.82 0.68
CA GLY A 408 -16.14 5.35 1.97
C GLY A 408 -17.24 5.56 3.01
N ARG A 409 -18.41 4.94 2.85
CA ARG A 409 -19.46 4.89 3.88
C ARG A 409 -19.25 3.79 4.92
N GLY A 410 -18.45 2.79 4.58
CA GLY A 410 -18.17 1.65 5.46
C GLY A 410 -19.31 0.64 5.49
N ALA A 411 -19.08 -0.51 6.12
CA ALA A 411 -20.09 -1.57 6.25
C ALA A 411 -21.10 -1.31 7.39
N LEU A 412 -20.76 -0.40 8.31
CA LEU A 412 -21.52 -0.17 9.55
C LEU A 412 -22.95 0.29 9.30
N CYS A 413 -23.19 1.13 8.29
CA CYS A 413 -24.54 1.59 7.94
C CYS A 413 -25.48 0.42 7.68
N LEU A 414 -24.97 -0.63 7.01
CA LEU A 414 -25.76 -1.82 6.73
C LEU A 414 -25.81 -2.77 7.92
N GLN A 415 -24.74 -2.87 8.71
CA GLN A 415 -24.70 -3.71 9.90
C GLN A 415 -25.76 -3.27 10.92
N GLU A 416 -25.89 -1.96 11.18
CA GLU A 416 -26.92 -1.41 12.07
C GLU A 416 -28.34 -1.73 11.58
N ILE A 417 -28.57 -1.63 10.26
CA ILE A 417 -29.87 -1.96 9.67
C ILE A 417 -30.15 -3.45 9.83
N LEU A 418 -29.19 -4.32 9.51
CA LEU A 418 -29.36 -5.77 9.57
C LEU A 418 -29.54 -6.28 11.00
N THR A 419 -28.90 -5.67 12.00
CA THR A 419 -29.12 -6.03 13.42
C THR A 419 -30.53 -5.71 13.92
N ASN A 420 -31.25 -4.82 13.25
CA ASN A 420 -32.60 -4.40 13.62
C ASN A 420 -33.70 -5.08 12.78
N VAL A 421 -33.33 -5.88 11.78
CA VAL A 421 -34.28 -6.64 10.96
C VAL A 421 -34.44 -8.02 11.59
N ASP A 422 -35.69 -8.44 11.81
CA ASP A 422 -36.00 -9.79 12.31
C ASP A 422 -35.38 -10.83 11.35
N PRO A 423 -34.56 -11.78 11.83
CA PRO A 423 -34.00 -12.84 11.01
C PRO A 423 -35.05 -13.59 10.16
N ASN A 424 -36.30 -13.64 10.65
CA ASN A 424 -37.43 -14.29 10.00
C ASN A 424 -38.08 -13.45 8.89
N THR A 425 -37.89 -12.12 8.85
CA THR A 425 -38.44 -11.26 7.77
C THR A 425 -37.52 -11.16 6.55
N LEU A 426 -36.29 -11.64 6.66
CA LEU A 426 -35.40 -11.79 5.53
C LEU A 426 -35.83 -13.01 4.70
N GLY A 427 -36.66 -12.75 3.70
CA GLY A 427 -37.39 -13.72 2.87
C GLY A 427 -36.78 -15.13 2.80
N SER A 428 -37.60 -16.12 3.18
CA SER A 428 -37.33 -17.52 2.85
C SER A 428 -37.25 -17.68 1.34
N GLU A 429 -36.40 -18.59 0.86
CA GLU A 429 -36.20 -18.86 -0.58
C GLU A 429 -37.47 -19.30 -1.33
N GLU A 430 -38.62 -19.44 -0.65
CA GLU A 430 -39.90 -19.81 -1.26
C GLU A 430 -40.47 -18.76 -2.24
N GLU A 431 -40.14 -17.47 -2.11
CA GLU A 431 -40.55 -16.47 -3.11
C GLU A 431 -39.75 -16.56 -4.42
N ARG A 432 -38.58 -17.22 -4.40
CA ARG A 432 -37.72 -17.42 -5.58
C ARG A 432 -38.37 -18.34 -6.61
N GLY A 433 -39.14 -19.33 -6.15
CA GLY A 433 -39.83 -20.29 -7.03
C GLY A 433 -40.90 -19.65 -7.93
N LYS A 434 -41.56 -18.58 -7.47
CA LYS A 434 -42.63 -17.93 -8.24
C LYS A 434 -42.12 -17.08 -9.40
N CYS A 435 -41.00 -16.37 -9.21
CA CYS A 435 -40.39 -15.57 -10.29
C CYS A 435 -39.74 -16.44 -11.38
N GLU A 436 -39.18 -17.60 -11.04
CA GLU A 436 -38.59 -18.52 -12.02
C GLU A 436 -39.67 -19.37 -12.75
N GLU A 437 -40.75 -19.79 -12.07
CA GLU A 437 -41.85 -20.53 -12.72
C GLU A 437 -42.69 -19.69 -13.70
N GLU A 438 -42.89 -18.39 -13.47
CA GLU A 438 -43.57 -17.51 -14.43
C GLU A 438 -42.71 -17.24 -15.69
N GLN A 439 -41.38 -17.34 -15.58
CA GLN A 439 -40.45 -17.16 -16.70
C GLN A 439 -40.35 -18.39 -17.60
N ILE A 440 -40.52 -19.61 -17.05
CA ILE A 440 -40.62 -20.83 -17.86
C ILE A 440 -41.95 -20.86 -18.62
N LYS A 441 -43.03 -20.35 -18.01
CA LYS A 441 -44.36 -20.33 -18.65
C LYS A 441 -44.49 -19.31 -19.78
N THR A 442 -43.75 -18.19 -19.73
CA THR A 442 -43.82 -17.13 -20.76
C THR A 442 -42.93 -17.40 -21.99
N ASN A 443 -41.90 -18.25 -21.89
CA ASN A 443 -41.04 -18.62 -23.02
C ASN A 443 -41.48 -19.88 -23.78
N THR A 444 -42.58 -20.54 -23.39
CA THR A 444 -43.04 -21.82 -23.99
C THR A 444 -44.29 -21.67 -24.87
N THR A 445 -44.42 -20.58 -25.63
CA THR A 445 -45.48 -20.49 -26.66
C THR A 445 -45.08 -19.66 -27.87
N LEU A 446 -44.34 -20.26 -28.80
CA LEU A 446 -44.32 -19.85 -30.22
C LEU A 446 -44.31 -21.11 -31.11
N PRO A 447 -45.26 -21.26 -32.05
CA PRO A 447 -45.21 -22.30 -33.06
C PRO A 447 -44.43 -21.77 -34.28
N GLY A 448 -43.22 -22.27 -34.50
CA GLY A 448 -42.38 -21.84 -35.62
C GLY A 448 -41.64 -23.02 -36.26
N ARG A 449 -42.01 -23.32 -37.51
CA ARG A 449 -41.47 -24.40 -38.36
C ARG A 449 -39.93 -24.45 -38.38
N VAL A 450 -39.39 -25.65 -38.18
CA VAL A 450 -37.97 -26.00 -38.41
C VAL A 450 -37.74 -26.32 -39.89
N PRO A 451 -36.82 -25.65 -40.60
CA PRO A 451 -36.22 -26.20 -41.81
C PRO A 451 -35.05 -27.11 -41.44
N LYS A 452 -35.10 -28.34 -41.94
CA LYS A 452 -33.98 -29.28 -41.96
C LYS A 452 -32.85 -28.68 -42.80
N ASN A 453 -31.64 -28.59 -42.24
CA ASN A 453 -30.33 -28.82 -42.89
C ASN A 453 -29.23 -28.01 -42.17
N VAL A 454 -28.47 -28.64 -41.28
CA VAL A 454 -27.04 -28.29 -41.08
C VAL A 454 -26.26 -29.56 -40.75
N GLN A 455 -25.15 -29.72 -41.46
CA GLN A 455 -24.21 -30.83 -41.45
C GLN A 455 -23.42 -30.92 -40.13
N LYS A 456 -23.08 -32.16 -39.76
CA LYS A 456 -22.13 -32.49 -38.69
C LYS A 456 -20.73 -31.98 -39.05
N LEU A 457 -20.12 -31.19 -38.17
CA LEU A 457 -18.67 -30.96 -38.16
C LEU A 457 -18.05 -31.79 -37.02
N HIS A 458 -17.13 -32.68 -37.37
CA HIS A 458 -16.30 -33.43 -36.43
C HIS A 458 -15.19 -32.53 -35.89
N ILE A 459 -15.00 -32.54 -34.56
CA ILE A 459 -13.79 -32.04 -33.90
C ILE A 459 -12.99 -33.27 -33.47
N PHE A 460 -11.76 -33.38 -33.97
CA PHE A 460 -10.75 -34.27 -33.41
C PHE A 460 -9.97 -33.53 -32.30
N LYS A 461 -9.49 -34.32 -31.33
CA LYS A 461 -8.83 -33.93 -30.08
C LYS A 461 -7.67 -32.96 -30.24
#